data_AF-A0A0L6JPQ3-F1
#
_entry.id   AF-A0A0L6JPQ3-F1
#
_cell.length_a   1.000
_cell.length_b   1.000
_cell.length_c   1.000
_cell.angle_alpha   90.00
_cell.angle_beta   90.00
_cell.angle_gamma   90.00
#
_symmetry.space_group_name_H-M   'P 1'
#
loop_
_entity.id
_entity.type
_entity.pdbx_description
1 polymer ?
#
loop_
_entity_poly.entity_id
_entity_poly.type
_entity_poly.pdbx_seq_one_letter_code
_entity_poly.pdbx_strand_id
1 'polypeptide(L)'
;MTWESVRKAYPEQWVLIEAINAKTEGDKRIVENMDVIGSFADDGDGAFQKYIELHKVHKEREYYIYHTSNDILNIGVKKWLGVRL
;
A
#
# COMPACT_ATOMS: atom_id res chain seq x y z
N MET A 1 0.78 -4.16 11.81
CA MET A 1 1.45 -2.93 12.31
C MET A 1 0.76 -1.65 11.82
N THR A 2 1.00 -0.50 12.46
CA THR A 2 0.53 0.82 11.97
C THR A 2 1.54 1.44 11.01
N TRP A 3 1.14 2.46 10.22
CA TRP A 3 2.08 3.15 9.31
C TRP A 3 3.26 3.77 10.05
N GLU A 4 3.03 4.38 11.22
CA GLU A 4 4.10 4.96 12.04
C GLU A 4 5.12 3.89 12.46
N SER A 5 4.67 2.69 12.83
CA SER A 5 5.54 1.57 13.15
C SER A 5 6.36 1.09 11.94
N VAL A 6 5.74 1.04 10.75
CA VAL A 6 6.44 0.69 9.49
C VAL A 6 7.56 1.67 9.23
N ARG A 7 7.31 2.99 9.33
CA ARG A 7 8.34 4.01 9.12
C ARG A 7 9.51 3.90 10.09
N LYS A 8 9.25 3.56 11.35
CA LYS A 8 10.30 3.36 12.36
C LYS A 8 11.15 2.11 12.08
N ALA A 9 10.52 1.04 11.59
CA ALA A 9 11.21 -0.22 11.28
C ALA A 9 11.98 -0.17 9.94
N TYR A 10 11.46 0.57 8.97
CA TYR A 10 11.98 0.69 7.60
C TYR A 10 12.11 2.17 7.22
N PRO A 11 13.04 2.94 7.83
CA PRO A 11 13.18 4.36 7.52
C PRO A 11 13.68 4.58 6.09
N GLU A 12 13.19 5.66 5.45
CA GLU A 12 13.63 6.18 4.14
C GLU A 12 13.79 5.13 3.04
N GLN A 13 12.75 4.34 2.80
CA GLN A 13 12.77 3.32 1.75
C GLN A 13 11.39 2.94 1.22
N TRP A 14 11.37 2.26 0.07
CA TRP A 14 10.20 1.62 -0.50
C TRP A 14 9.82 0.36 0.27
N VAL A 15 8.53 0.26 0.59
CA VAL A 15 7.92 -0.92 1.19
C VAL A 15 6.69 -1.36 0.40
N LEU A 16 6.49 -2.67 0.34
CA LEU A 16 5.26 -3.30 -0.13
C LEU A 16 4.49 -3.78 1.10
N ILE A 17 3.27 -3.26 1.27
CA ILE A 17 2.41 -3.58 2.41
C ILE A 17 1.14 -4.30 1.95
N GLU A 18 0.66 -5.23 2.78
CA GLU A 18 -0.68 -5.80 2.70
C GLU A 18 -1.56 -5.09 3.72
N ALA A 19 -2.70 -4.54 3.29
CA ALA A 19 -3.69 -3.96 4.18
C ALA A 19 -4.52 -5.08 4.83
N ILE A 20 -4.30 -5.31 6.13
CA ILE A 20 -5.00 -6.33 6.92
C ILE A 20 -6.35 -5.82 7.40
N ASN A 21 -6.41 -4.55 7.81
CA ASN A 21 -7.65 -3.87 8.17
C ASN A 21 -7.64 -2.45 7.61
N ALA A 22 -8.65 -2.14 6.79
CA ALA A 22 -8.82 -0.84 6.19
C ALA A 22 -10.30 -0.49 6.04
N LYS A 23 -10.61 0.78 6.30
CA LYS A 23 -11.94 1.37 6.12
C LYS A 23 -11.91 2.49 5.10
N THR A 24 -13.03 2.74 4.46
CA THR A 24 -13.17 3.84 3.51
C THR A 24 -14.00 4.94 4.15
N GLU A 25 -13.44 6.14 4.22
CA GLU A 25 -14.13 7.33 4.69
C GLU A 25 -14.12 8.37 3.56
N GLY A 26 -15.28 8.60 2.95
CA GLY A 26 -15.42 9.52 1.81
C GLY A 26 -14.70 9.04 0.55
N ASP A 27 -13.60 9.69 0.22
CA ASP A 27 -12.70 9.41 -0.90
C ASP A 27 -11.33 8.86 -0.47
N LYS A 28 -11.16 8.59 0.83
CA LYS A 28 -9.91 8.08 1.40
C LYS A 28 -10.06 6.65 1.88
N ARG A 29 -9.03 5.85 1.60
CA ARG A 29 -8.83 4.52 2.18
C ARG A 29 -7.89 4.66 3.37
N ILE A 30 -8.41 4.39 4.57
CA ILE A 30 -7.66 4.47 5.83
C ILE A 30 -7.25 3.05 6.20
N VAL A 31 -5.94 2.77 6.14
CA VAL A 31 -5.38 1.47 6.55
C VAL A 31 -4.98 1.55 8.01
N GLU A 32 -5.72 0.87 8.87
CA GLU A 32 -5.51 0.87 10.32
C GLU A 32 -4.42 -0.14 10.72
N ASN A 33 -4.38 -1.27 10.02
CA ASN A 33 -3.41 -2.33 10.26
C ASN A 33 -2.92 -2.91 8.93
N MET A 34 -1.60 -3.05 8.81
CA MET A 34 -0.91 -3.57 7.63
C MET A 34 0.23 -4.51 8.02
N ASP A 35 0.63 -5.37 7.11
CA ASP A 35 1.87 -6.16 7.21
C ASP A 35 2.84 -5.74 6.11
N VAL A 36 4.14 -5.73 6.43
CA VAL A 36 5.20 -5.45 5.44
C VAL A 36 5.60 -6.76 4.80
N ILE A 37 5.32 -6.89 3.50
CA ILE A 37 5.61 -8.09 2.71
C ILE A 37 6.99 -7.99 2.06
N GLY A 38 7.50 -6.78 1.86
CA GLY A 38 8.85 -6.55 1.37
C GLY A 38 9.34 -5.13 1.60
N SER A 39 10.66 -5.00 1.72
CA SER A 39 11.40 -3.74 1.81
C SER A 39 12.45 -3.70 0.72
N PHE A 40 12.57 -2.57 0.02
CA PHE A 40 13.32 -2.50 -1.23
C PHE A 40 14.38 -1.38 -1.24
N ALA A 41 14.69 -0.77 -0.08
CA ALA A 41 15.57 0.40 -0.02
C ALA A 41 15.11 1.47 -1.04
N ASP A 42 15.99 1.92 -1.93
CA ASP A 42 15.70 2.90 -2.97
C ASP A 42 15.09 2.29 -4.26
N ASP A 43 14.91 0.97 -4.33
CA ASP A 43 14.43 0.26 -5.53
C ASP A 43 12.89 0.23 -5.62
N GLY A 44 12.33 1.35 -6.07
CA GLY A 44 10.89 1.46 -6.34
C GLY A 44 10.40 0.55 -7.47
N ASP A 45 11.24 0.29 -8.47
CA ASP A 45 10.90 -0.57 -9.60
C ASP A 45 10.78 -2.03 -9.16
N GLY A 46 11.71 -2.51 -8.34
CA GLY A 46 11.65 -3.83 -7.73
C GLY A 46 10.42 -4.02 -6.85
N ALA A 47 10.07 -3.00 -6.05
CA ALA A 47 8.82 -3.00 -5.29
C ALA A 47 7.60 -3.15 -6.21
N PHE A 48 7.57 -2.39 -7.31
CA PHE A 48 6.49 -2.43 -8.31
C PHE A 48 6.36 -3.78 -9.02
N GLN A 49 7.47 -4.38 -9.43
CA GLN A 49 7.45 -5.72 -10.00
C GLN A 49 6.89 -6.74 -8.99
N LYS A 50 7.31 -6.65 -7.72
CA LYS A 50 6.82 -7.57 -6.70
C LYS A 50 5.32 -7.43 -6.44
N TYR A 51 4.82 -6.20 -6.41
CA TYR A 51 3.39 -5.94 -6.33
C TYR A 51 2.61 -6.58 -7.49
N ILE A 52 3.09 -6.42 -8.73
CA ILE A 52 2.45 -7.02 -9.91
C ILE A 52 2.38 -8.55 -9.77
N GLU A 53 3.46 -9.19 -9.33
CA GLU A 53 3.49 -10.64 -9.11
C GLU A 53 2.44 -11.08 -8.09
N LEU A 54 2.41 -10.44 -6.91
CA LEU A 54 1.48 -10.82 -5.85
C LEU A 54 0.03 -10.55 -6.25
N HIS A 55 -0.24 -9.39 -6.86
CA HIS A 55 -1.61 -9.03 -7.25
C HIS A 55 -2.15 -9.92 -8.38
N LYS A 56 -1.30 -10.48 -9.24
CA LYS A 56 -1.71 -11.48 -10.24
C LYS A 56 -2.19 -12.79 -9.60
N VAL A 57 -1.53 -13.21 -8.52
CA VAL A 57 -1.81 -14.47 -7.82
C VAL A 57 -2.93 -14.32 -6.79
N HIS A 58 -2.96 -13.20 -6.06
CA HIS A 58 -3.87 -12.89 -4.97
C HIS A 58 -4.63 -11.59 -5.23
N LYS A 59 -5.60 -11.64 -6.14
CA LYS A 59 -6.40 -10.46 -6.57
C LYS A 59 -7.32 -9.93 -5.46
N GLU A 60 -7.68 -10.79 -4.53
CA GLU A 60 -8.55 -10.50 -3.40
C GLU A 60 -7.85 -9.73 -2.27
N ARG A 61 -6.51 -9.78 -2.24
CA ARG A 61 -5.70 -9.11 -1.23
C ARG A 61 -5.40 -7.68 -1.64
N GLU A 62 -5.38 -6.82 -0.64
CA GLU A 62 -5.21 -5.38 -0.82
C GLU A 62 -3.75 -5.02 -0.56
N TYR A 63 -3.00 -4.77 -1.63
CA TYR A 63 -1.57 -4.44 -1.57
C TYR A 63 -1.30 -2.98 -1.95
N TYR A 64 -0.30 -2.37 -1.33
CA TYR A 64 0.17 -1.02 -1.64
C TYR A 64 1.68 -0.94 -1.62
N ILE A 65 2.23 -0.14 -2.53
CA ILE A 65 3.64 0.28 -2.47
C ILE A 65 3.67 1.71 -1.98
N TYR A 66 4.54 2.00 -1.02
CA TYR A 66 4.71 3.34 -0.50
C TYR A 66 6.15 3.57 -0.05
N HIS A 67 6.60 4.82 -0.11
CA HIS A 67 7.90 5.21 0.43
C HIS A 67 7.73 5.70 1.86
N THR A 68 8.55 5.21 2.79
CA THR A 68 8.42 5.51 4.23
C THR A 68 8.88 6.91 4.62
N SER A 69 9.43 7.70 3.70
CA SER A 69 9.64 9.13 3.89
C SER A 69 8.33 9.92 4.00
N ASN A 70 7.21 9.37 3.49
CA ASN A 70 5.90 10.00 3.62
C ASN A 70 5.38 9.85 5.06
N ASP A 71 5.12 10.97 5.72
CA ASP A 71 4.63 10.97 7.10
C ASP A 71 3.26 10.30 7.25
N ILE A 72 2.42 10.40 6.22
CA ILE A 72 1.04 9.92 6.23
C ILE A 72 0.83 8.98 5.05
N LEU A 73 0.20 7.83 5.31
CA LEU A 73 -0.26 6.91 4.28
C LEU A 73 -1.53 7.48 3.62
N ASN A 74 -1.38 8.12 2.47
CA ASN A 74 -2.49 8.73 1.74
C ASN A 74 -2.88 7.87 0.54
N ILE A 75 -3.97 7.12 0.69
CA ILE A 75 -4.51 6.23 -0.34
C ILE A 75 -5.86 6.77 -0.80
N GLY A 76 -5.91 7.26 -2.03
CA GLY A 76 -7.12 7.74 -2.66
C GLY A 76 -7.99 6.61 -3.19
N VAL A 77 -9.31 6.72 -3.00
CA VAL A 77 -10.29 5.82 -3.63
C VAL A 77 -10.77 6.45 -4.93
N LYS A 78 -10.40 5.84 -6.06
CA LYS A 78 -10.96 6.26 -7.36
C LYS A 78 -12.39 5.71 -7.48
N LYS A 79 -13.39 6.56 -7.25
CA LYS A 79 -14.79 6.23 -7.53
C LYS A 79 -14.98 6.09 -9.04
N TRP A 80 -15.16 4.87 -9.52
CA TRP A 80 -15.59 4.63 -10.89
C TRP A 80 -17.08 4.96 -11.00
N LEU A 81 -17.38 6.17 -11.46
CA LEU A 81 -18.70 6.51 -12.00
C LEU A 81 -18.81 5.80 -13.36
N GLY A 82 -19.33 4.58 -13.35
CA GLY A 82 -19.31 3.68 -14.51
C GLY A 82 -19.74 4.37 -15.81
N VAL A 83 -18.96 4.18 -16.87
CA VAL A 83 -19.48 4.40 -18.22
C VAL A 83 -20.37 3.20 -18.51
N ARG A 84 -21.69 3.42 -18.52
CA ARG A 84 -22.60 2.53 -19.24
C ARG A 84 -22.38 2.82 -20.74
N LEU A 85 -21.73 1.89 -21.44
CA LEU A 85 -21.80 1.80 -22.90
C LEU A 85 -23.06 1.01 -23.28
#